data_AF-A0A0S7XW11-F1
#
_entry.id   AF-A0A0S7XW11-F1
#
_cell.length_a   1.000
_cell.length_b   1.000
_cell.length_c   1.000
_cell.angle_alpha   90.00
_cell.angle_beta   90.00
_cell.angle_gamma   90.00
#
_symmetry.space_group_name_H-M   'P 1'
#
loop_
_entity.id
_entity.type
_entity.pdbx_description
1 polymer ?
#
loop_
_entity_poly.entity_id
_entity_poly.type
_entity_poly.pdbx_seq_one_letter_code
_entity_poly.pdbx_strand_id
1 'polypeptide(L)'
;MQKDLPDSEFKGRILSIQKQLKKNIFDAYLVHSNEADQANVRYLSDHWPIFETAGVIVPAEGEAILLIGPEAEPFARDRSRISKIR
;
A
#
# COMPACT_ATOMS: atom_id res chain seq x y z
N MET A 1 -22.89 -1.20 12.02
CA MET A 1 -21.76 -2.16 12.15
C MET A 1 -20.70 -1.70 11.18
N GLN A 2 -19.59 -1.14 11.66
CA GLN A 2 -18.49 -0.69 10.78
C GLN A 2 -17.77 -1.94 10.27
N LYS A 3 -17.86 -2.22 8.96
CA LYS A 3 -17.29 -3.42 8.34
C LYS A 3 -15.83 -3.23 7.89
N ASP A 4 -15.36 -1.99 7.80
CA ASP A 4 -14.05 -1.64 7.27
C ASP A 4 -13.11 -1.11 8.35
N LEU A 5 -11.81 -1.34 8.17
CA LEU A 5 -10.76 -0.73 9.00
C LEU A 5 -10.68 0.78 8.71
N PRO A 6 -10.44 1.63 9.72
CA PRO A 6 -10.36 3.07 9.52
C PRO A 6 -9.06 3.48 8.82
N ASP A 7 -9.08 4.56 8.06
CA ASP A 7 -7.88 5.09 7.36
C ASP A 7 -6.70 5.35 8.29
N SER A 8 -6.97 5.70 9.56
CA SER A 8 -5.95 5.89 10.59
C SER A 8 -5.12 4.63 10.86
N GLU A 9 -5.71 3.45 10.67
CA GLU A 9 -5.06 2.17 10.89
C GLU A 9 -4.02 1.91 9.79
N PHE A 10 -4.39 2.06 8.52
CA PHE A 10 -3.46 1.99 7.38
C PHE A 10 -2.35 3.04 7.47
N LYS A 11 -2.70 4.28 7.85
CA LYS A 11 -1.69 5.32 8.10
C LYS A 11 -0.72 4.91 9.21
N GLY A 12 -1.20 4.27 10.27
CA GLY A 12 -0.38 3.72 11.35
C GLY A 12 0.60 2.63 10.88
N ARG A 13 0.18 1.76 9.94
CA ARG A 13 1.05 0.75 9.31
C ARG A 13 2.20 1.41 8.56
N ILE A 14 1.91 2.43 7.74
CA ILE A 14 2.92 3.20 7.00
C ILE A 14 3.92 3.88 7.94
N LEU A 15 3.43 4.58 8.96
CA LEU A 15 4.28 5.26 9.95
C LEU A 15 5.19 4.28 10.70
N SER A 16 4.69 3.08 10.99
CA SER A 16 5.47 2.03 11.65
C SER A 16 6.63 1.53 10.78
N ILE A 17 6.38 1.35 9.47
CA ILE A 17 7.42 1.01 8.49
C ILE A 17 8.45 2.15 8.38
N GLN A 18 8.00 3.40 8.25
CA GLN A 18 8.88 4.57 8.19
C GLN A 18 9.79 4.68 9.41
N LYS A 19 9.28 4.39 10.61
CA LYS A 19 10.09 4.33 11.83
C LYS A 19 11.19 3.28 11.73
N GLN A 20 10.92 2.11 11.16
CA GLN A 20 11.94 1.08 10.94
C GLN A 20 12.93 1.50 9.85
N LEU A 21 12.48 2.13 8.77
CA LEU A 21 13.37 2.62 7.71
C LEU A 21 14.38 3.63 8.26
N LYS A 22 13.92 4.63 9.02
CA LYS A 22 14.80 5.62 9.65
C LYS A 22 15.78 5.00 10.65
N LYS A 23 15.31 4.03 11.44
CA LYS A 23 16.16 3.31 12.42
C LYS A 23 17.29 2.53 11.72
N ASN A 24 17.01 1.95 10.54
CA ASN A 24 17.95 1.10 9.82
C ASN A 24 18.66 1.81 8.66
N ILE A 25 18.46 3.12 8.48
CA ILE A 25 19.10 3.94 7.43
C ILE A 25 18.77 3.41 6.02
N PHE A 26 17.49 3.15 5.78
CA PHE A 26 16.96 2.80 4.46
C PHE A 26 16.11 3.94 3.90
N ASP A 27 16.19 4.19 2.59
CA ASP A 27 15.44 5.26 1.93
C ASP A 27 13.99 4.89 1.63
N ALA A 28 13.70 3.60 1.38
CA ALA A 28 12.36 3.12 1.06
C ALA A 28 12.20 1.62 1.35
N TYR A 29 10.94 1.21 1.47
CA TYR A 29 10.48 -0.18 1.47
C TYR A 29 9.57 -0.42 0.28
N LEU A 30 9.89 -1.41 -0.54
CA LEU A 30 9.03 -1.86 -1.64
C LEU A 30 8.46 -3.23 -1.29
N VAL A 31 7.15 -3.35 -1.30
CA VAL A 31 6.46 -4.64 -1.30
C VAL A 31 5.85 -4.92 -2.66
N HIS A 32 5.76 -6.21 -2.97
CA HIS A 32 5.13 -6.71 -4.17
C HIS A 32 4.07 -7.76 -3.79
N SER A 33 3.01 -7.80 -4.57
CA SER A 33 1.95 -8.81 -4.49
C SER A 33 1.41 -9.14 -5.87
N ASN A 34 0.73 -10.28 -5.95
CA ASN A 34 -0.11 -10.66 -7.09
C ASN A 34 -1.46 -11.19 -6.57
N GLU A 35 -2.33 -11.61 -7.48
CA GLU A 35 -3.67 -12.10 -7.12
C GLU A 35 -3.65 -13.24 -6.10
N ALA A 36 -2.70 -14.18 -6.23
CA ALA A 36 -2.58 -15.34 -5.35
C ALA A 36 -1.86 -15.04 -4.03
N ASP A 37 -0.97 -14.03 -4.01
CA ASP A 37 -0.22 -13.57 -2.85
C ASP A 37 -0.40 -12.06 -2.63
N GLN A 38 -1.62 -11.69 -2.25
CA GLN A 38 -2.07 -10.31 -2.12
C GLN A 38 -1.68 -9.63 -0.80
N ALA A 39 -1.21 -10.41 0.17
CA ALA A 39 -1.24 -10.02 1.58
C ALA A 39 -0.48 -8.72 1.86
N ASN A 40 0.71 -8.55 1.28
CA ASN A 40 1.56 -7.39 1.56
C ASN A 40 0.95 -6.08 1.02
N VAL A 41 0.55 -6.06 -0.25
CA VAL A 41 -0.07 -4.87 -0.86
C VAL A 41 -1.41 -4.56 -0.20
N ARG A 42 -2.26 -5.57 0.03
CA ARG A 42 -3.56 -5.37 0.66
C ARG A 42 -3.43 -4.91 2.11
N TYR A 43 -2.45 -5.42 2.85
CA TYR A 43 -2.17 -4.96 4.21
C TYR A 43 -1.83 -3.46 4.23
N LEU A 44 -1.09 -2.93 3.25
CA LEU A 44 -0.74 -1.50 3.28
C LEU A 44 -1.78 -0.59 2.63
N SER A 45 -2.58 -1.12 1.69
CA SER A 45 -3.40 -0.29 0.81
C SER A 45 -4.87 -0.67 0.75
N ASP A 46 -5.30 -1.81 1.29
CA ASP A 46 -6.62 -2.44 1.09
C ASP A 46 -6.99 -2.77 -0.38
N HIS A 47 -6.05 -2.58 -1.31
CA HIS A 47 -6.21 -3.00 -2.69
C HIS A 47 -5.76 -4.47 -2.85
N TRP A 48 -6.62 -5.29 -3.47
CA TRP A 48 -6.28 -6.62 -3.92
C TRP A 48 -5.96 -6.54 -5.42
N PRO A 49 -4.73 -6.86 -5.86
CA PRO A 49 -4.41 -6.92 -7.29
C PRO A 49 -5.16 -8.08 -7.96
N ILE A 50 -6.12 -7.77 -8.83
CA ILE A 50 -6.94 -8.77 -9.53
C ILE A 50 -6.46 -8.86 -10.99
N PHE A 51 -6.09 -10.06 -11.45
CA PHE A 51 -5.49 -10.29 -12.77
C PHE A 51 -4.23 -9.45 -13.06
N GLU A 52 -3.53 -8.99 -12.02
CA GLU A 52 -2.33 -8.15 -12.15
C GLU A 52 -1.32 -8.42 -11.02
N THR A 53 -0.15 -7.79 -11.14
CA THR A 53 0.77 -7.57 -10.03
C THR A 53 0.63 -6.14 -9.53
N ALA A 54 0.88 -5.93 -8.24
CA ALA A 54 0.90 -4.61 -7.65
C ALA A 54 2.07 -4.49 -6.68
N GLY A 55 2.39 -3.24 -6.32
CA GLY A 55 3.38 -2.96 -5.29
C GLY A 55 2.97 -1.78 -4.43
N VAL A 56 3.59 -1.65 -3.26
CA VAL A 56 3.52 -0.43 -2.47
C VAL A 56 4.93 0.02 -2.16
N ILE A 57 5.26 1.26 -2.53
CA ILE A 57 6.49 1.92 -2.12
C ILE A 57 6.17 2.77 -0.89
N VAL A 58 6.89 2.52 0.21
CA VAL A 58 6.89 3.35 1.41
C VAL A 58 8.25 4.05 1.52
N PRO A 59 8.36 5.35 1.22
CA PRO A 59 9.61 6.08 1.45
C PRO A 59 9.82 6.31 2.95
N ALA A 60 11.07 6.49 3.38
CA ALA A 60 11.40 6.80 4.79
C ALA A 60 10.72 8.08 5.28
N GLU A 61 10.45 9.02 4.37
CA GLU A 61 9.72 10.27 4.61
C GLU A 61 8.76 10.56 3.46
N GLY A 62 7.58 11.08 3.78
CA GLY A 62 6.55 11.42 2.80
C GLY A 62 5.46 10.36 2.66
N GLU A 63 4.73 10.41 1.55
CA GLU A 63 3.56 9.58 1.28
C GLU A 63 3.94 8.25 0.61
N ALA A 64 3.29 7.16 1.02
CA ALA A 64 3.36 5.88 0.33
C ALA A 64 2.67 5.95 -1.05
N ILE A 65 3.08 5.08 -1.96
CA ILE A 65 2.58 5.02 -3.34
C ILE A 65 2.12 3.60 -3.63
N LEU A 66 0.87 3.44 -4.07
CA LEU A 66 0.36 2.20 -4.64
C LEU A 66 0.73 2.15 -6.13
N LEU A 67 1.40 1.08 -6.53
CA LEU A 67 1.79 0.77 -7.90
C LEU A 67 0.83 -0.28 -8.46
N ILE A 68 0.21 0.00 -9.60
CA ILE A 68 -0.77 -0.89 -10.25
C ILE A 68 -0.47 -1.08 -11.74
N GLY A 69 -1.13 -2.05 -12.35
CA GLY A 69 -1.28 -2.12 -13.80
C GLY A 69 -2.16 -1.00 -14.36
N PRO A 70 -1.98 -0.65 -15.63
CA PRO A 70 -2.64 0.51 -16.26
C PRO A 70 -4.17 0.42 -16.28
N GLU A 71 -4.72 -0.80 -16.25
CA GLU A 71 -6.17 -1.04 -16.37
C GLU A 71 -6.92 -0.95 -15.03
N ALA A 72 -6.20 -0.93 -13.90
CA ALA A 72 -6.80 -1.09 -12.57
C ALA A 72 -7.08 0.24 -11.83
N GLU A 73 -6.75 1.39 -12.43
CA GLU A 73 -6.81 2.68 -11.75
C GLU A 73 -8.18 3.02 -11.13
N PRO A 74 -9.33 2.81 -11.82
CA PRO A 74 -10.64 3.09 -11.22
C PRO A 74 -10.92 2.24 -9.97
N PHE A 75 -10.55 0.96 -10.00
CA PHE A 75 -10.73 0.04 -8.87
C PHE A 75 -9.77 0.37 -7.73
N ALA A 76 -8.51 0.71 -8.03
CA ALA A 76 -7.55 1.15 -7.04
C ALA A 76 -8.00 2.43 -6.33
N ARG A 77 -8.58 3.40 -7.05
CA ARG A 77 -9.11 4.65 -6.48
C ARG A 77 -10.31 4.42 -5.55
N ASP A 78 -11.15 3.44 -5.84
CA ASP A 78 -12.31 3.10 -5.02
C ASP A 78 -11.91 2.35 -3.73
N ARG A 79 -10.97 1.40 -3.85
CA ARG A 79 -10.60 0.49 -2.76
C ARG A 79 -9.45 0.98 -1.90
N SER A 80 -8.50 1.69 -2.49
CA SER A 80 -7.23 1.93 -1.81
C SER A 80 -7.34 2.97 -0.71
N ARG A 81 -6.65 2.70 0.41
CA ARG A 81 -6.38 3.66 1.49
C ARG A 81 -5.10 4.46 1.26
N ILE A 82 -4.39 4.21 0.16
CA ILE A 82 -3.28 5.02 -0.33
C ILE A 82 -3.77 5.88 -1.49
N SER A 83 -3.81 7.19 -1.29
CA SER A 83 -4.35 8.13 -2.29
C SER A 83 -3.44 8.30 -3.51
N LYS A 84 -2.14 8.09 -3.37
CA LYS A 84 -1.14 8.26 -4.43
C LYS A 84 -0.96 6.95 -5.20
N ILE A 85 -1.58 6.89 -6.38
CA ILE A 85 -1.60 5.72 -7.28
C ILE A 85 -0.74 6.02 -8.51
N ARG A 86 0.07 5.05 -8.95
CA ARG A 86 0.98 5.14 -10.10
C ARG A 86 1.01 3.86 -10.92
#